data_AF-A0A7C6UCM0-F1
#
_entry.id   AF-A0A7C6UCM0-F1
#
_cell.length_a   1.000
_cell.length_b   1.000
_cell.length_c   1.000
_cell.angle_alpha   90.00
_cell.angle_beta   90.00
_cell.angle_gamma   90.00
#
_symmetry.space_group_name_H-M   'P 1'
#
loop_
_entity.id
_entity.type
_entity.pdbx_description
1 polymer ?
#
loop_
_entity_poly.entity_id
_entity_poly.type
_entity_poly.pdbx_seq_one_letter_code
_entity_poly.pdbx_strand_id
1 'polypeptide(L)' 'MLPDQLLNNIQQLFSSGPKVINLGLEEFANSVKLKEVPVVHVQWKPPAMGDESLLKLLDKLR' A
#
# COMPACT_ATOMS: atom_id res chain seq x y z
N MET A 1 25.63 -10.79 -16.40
CA MET A 1 25.56 -9.33 -16.14
C MET A 1 24.11 -8.94 -16.08
N LEU A 2 23.71 -8.09 -15.12
CA LEU A 2 22.37 -7.49 -15.14
C LEU A 2 22.28 -6.60 -16.38
N PRO A 3 21.12 -6.53 -17.07
CA PRO A 3 20.94 -5.62 -18.19
C PRO A 3 21.18 -4.18 -17.72
N ASP A 4 21.91 -3.37 -18.48
CA ASP A 4 22.21 -1.96 -18.13
C ASP A 4 20.93 -1.16 -17.84
N GLN A 5 19.87 -1.46 -18.56
CA GLN A 5 18.55 -0.86 -18.36
C GLN A 5 17.96 -1.15 -16.97
N LEU A 6 18.16 -2.36 -16.45
CA LEU A 6 17.64 -2.75 -15.14
C LEU A 6 18.41 -2.04 -14.02
N LEU A 7 19.73 -1.89 -14.18
CA LEU A 7 20.56 -1.12 -13.25
C LEU A 7 20.13 0.36 -13.23
N ASN A 8 19.89 0.96 -14.41
CA ASN A 8 19.42 2.33 -14.53
C ASN A 8 18.06 2.54 -13.83
N ASN A 9 17.12 1.62 -14.01
CA ASN A 9 15.80 1.69 -13.37
C ASN A 9 15.91 1.64 -11.83
N ILE A 10 16.79 0.79 -11.30
CA ILE A 10 17.02 0.68 -9.85
C ILE A 10 17.64 1.97 -9.30
N GLN A 11 18.66 2.50 -9.97
CA GLN A 11 19.29 3.78 -9.57
C GLN A 11 18.28 4.93 -9.57
N GLN A 12 17.40 4.98 -10.58
CA GLN A 12 16.35 5.98 -10.66
C GLN A 12 15.35 5.85 -9.51
N LEU A 13 14.94 4.62 -9.15
CA LEU A 13 14.04 4.37 -8.03
C LEU A 13 14.63 4.87 -6.70
N PHE A 14 15.91 4.57 -6.43
CA PHE A 14 16.56 5.02 -5.20
C PHE A 14 16.82 6.53 -5.15
N SER A 15 17.05 7.16 -6.31
CA SER A 15 17.29 8.60 -6.39
C SER A 15 16.01 9.44 -6.29
N SER A 16 14.91 8.96 -6.88
CA SER A 16 13.62 9.69 -6.92
C SER A 16 12.63 9.25 -5.84
N GLY A 17 12.90 8.14 -5.16
CA GLY A 17 12.00 7.54 -4.19
C GLY A 17 10.83 6.77 -4.84
N PRO A 18 10.15 5.91 -4.07
CA PRO A 18 9.03 5.13 -4.57
C PRO A 18 7.75 5.99 -4.70
N LYS A 19 6.84 5.54 -5.57
CA LYS A 19 5.44 5.97 -5.57
C LYS A 19 4.60 4.82 -5.05
N VAL A 20 3.77 5.07 -4.05
CA VAL A 20 3.12 4.00 -3.27
C VAL A 20 1.62 3.98 -3.53
N ILE A 21 1.07 2.78 -3.72
CA ILE A 21 -0.38 2.53 -3.67
C ILE A 21 -0.62 1.67 -2.43
N ASN A 22 -1.25 2.23 -1.41
CA ASN A 22 -1.54 1.52 -0.17
C ASN A 22 -2.89 0.79 -0.27
N LEU A 23 -2.85 -0.53 -0.15
CA LEU A 23 -4.01 -1.42 0.00
C LEU A 23 -3.98 -2.00 1.41
N GLY A 24 -5.07 -1.86 2.17
CA GLY A 24 -5.16 -2.35 3.55
C GLY A 24 -5.36 -1.24 4.56
N LEU A 25 -4.58 -1.23 5.65
CA LEU A 25 -4.76 -0.29 6.76
C LEU A 25 -4.39 1.15 6.35
N GLU A 26 -5.27 2.09 6.65
CA GLU A 26 -5.06 3.52 6.36
C GLU A 26 -3.82 4.08 7.09
N GLU A 27 -3.51 3.57 8.29
CA GLU A 27 -2.34 4.01 9.08
C GLU A 27 -1.01 3.78 8.35
N PHE A 28 -0.92 2.76 7.48
CA PHE A 28 0.26 2.58 6.64
C PHE A 28 0.39 3.67 5.58
N ALA A 29 -0.72 4.09 4.96
CA ALA A 29 -0.70 5.25 4.08
C ALA A 29 -0.28 6.53 4.83
N ASN A 30 -0.81 6.74 6.04
CA ASN A 30 -0.46 7.91 6.86
C ASN A 30 1.03 7.92 7.24
N SER A 31 1.58 6.76 7.61
CA SER A 31 3.00 6.58 7.91
C SER A 31 3.90 6.89 6.70
N VAL A 32 3.45 6.54 5.49
CA VAL A 32 4.16 6.86 4.23
C VAL A 32 4.05 8.36 3.91
N LYS A 33 2.86 8.97 4.08
CA LYS A 33 2.66 10.42 3.88
C LYS A 33 3.54 11.27 4.79
N LEU A 34 3.73 10.86 6.05
CA LEU A 34 4.60 11.55 7.01
C LEU A 34 6.07 11.60 6.58
N LYS A 35 6.50 10.67 5.71
CA LYS A 35 7.83 10.66 5.11
C LYS A 35 7.90 11.45 3.80
N GLU A 36 6.85 12.23 3.49
CA GLU A 36 6.72 13.04 2.27
C GLU A 36 6.78 12.21 0.98
N VAL A 37 6.50 10.91 1.07
CA VAL A 37 6.48 10.00 -0.09
C VAL A 37 5.11 10.07 -0.77
N PRO A 38 5.04 10.19 -2.11
CA PRO A 38 3.78 10.17 -2.85
C PRO A 38 3.03 8.85 -2.63
N VAL A 39 1.84 8.93 -2.03
CA VAL A 39 1.01 7.76 -1.74
C VAL A 39 -0.47 8.01 -1.99
N VAL A 40 -1.11 7.03 -2.61
CA VAL A 40 -2.58 6.94 -2.74
C VAL A 40 -3.05 5.77 -1.89
N HIS A 41 -4.00 6.01 -0.98
CA HIS A 41 -4.69 4.94 -0.28
C HIS A 41 -5.95 4.54 -1.06
N VAL A 42 -6.05 3.25 -1.37
CA VAL A 42 -7.23 2.69 -2.03
C VAL A 42 -8.11 2.09 -0.94
N GLN A 43 -9.36 2.58 -0.86
CA GLN A 43 -10.42 2.01 -0.03
C GLN A 43 -10.91 0.70 -0.66
N TRP A 44 -10.05 -0.31 -0.65
CA TRP A 44 -10.35 -1.61 -1.24
C TRP A 44 -11.13 -2.47 -0.24
N LYS A 45 -12.13 -3.19 -0.77
CA LYS A 45 -12.86 -4.24 -0.04
C LYS A 45 -12.79 -5.53 -0.86
N PRO A 46 -12.61 -6.70 -0.22
CA PRO A 46 -12.59 -7.96 -0.95
C PRO A 46 -13.94 -8.22 -1.63
N PRO A 47 -13.95 -8.78 -2.86
CA PRO A 47 -15.18 -9.05 -3.60
C PRO A 47 -16.08 -10.08 -2.91
N ALA A 48 -15.49 -11.01 -2.15
CA ALA A 48 -16.23 -11.87 -1.24
C ALA A 48 -16.35 -11.15 0.11
N MET A 49 -17.52 -10.59 0.39
CA MET A 49 -17.78 -9.82 1.62
C MET A 49 -17.87 -10.71 2.88
N GLY A 50 -17.63 -12.03 2.76
CA GLY A 50 -17.74 -12.97 3.87
C GLY A 50 -19.16 -13.08 4.43
N ASP A 51 -19.32 -13.81 5.53
CA ASP A 51 -20.58 -13.81 6.28
C ASP A 51 -20.71 -12.48 7.06
N GLU A 52 -21.72 -11.69 6.74
CA GLU A 52 -21.98 -10.39 7.39
C GLU A 52 -22.11 -10.50 8.91
N SER A 53 -22.63 -11.61 9.43
CA SER A 53 -22.77 -11.82 10.87
C SER A 53 -21.41 -11.93 11.55
N LEU A 54 -20.46 -12.61 10.92
CA LEU A 54 -19.10 -12.78 11.41
C LEU A 54 -18.33 -11.45 11.34
N LEU A 55 -18.50 -10.68 10.26
CA LEU A 55 -17.93 -9.33 10.16
C LEU A 55 -18.42 -8.41 11.28
N LYS A 56 -19.73 -8.40 11.55
CA LYS A 56 -20.31 -7.60 12.65
C LYS A 56 -19.80 -8.03 14.02
N LEU A 57 -19.44 -9.30 14.21
CA LEU A 57 -18.84 -9.77 15.46
C LEU A 57 -17.39 -9.31 15.59
N LEU A 58 -16.60 -9.38 14.51
CA LEU A 58 -15.21 -8.91 14.49
C LEU A 58 -15.13 -7.39 14.73
N ASP A 59 -16.06 -6.60 14.21
CA ASP A 59 -16.11 -5.14 14.45
C ASP A 59 -16.33 -4.78 15.92
N LYS A 60 -16.88 -5.68 16.74
CA LYS A 60 -17.03 -5.46 18.19
C LYS A 60 -15.76 -5.72 18.99
N LEU A 61 -14.75 -6.34 18.38
CA LEU A 61 -13.45 -6.62 18.99
C LEU A 61 -12.39 -5.55 18.68
N ARG A 62 -12.74 -4.58 17.82
CA ARG A 62 -11.96 -3.36 17.58
C ARG A 62 -12.13 -2.38 18.72
#